data_AF-A0A3P9JJU2-F1
#
_entry.id   AF-A0A3P9JJU2-F1
#
_cell.length_a   1.000
_cell.length_b   1.000
_cell.length_c   1.000
_cell.angle_alpha   90.00
_cell.angle_beta   90.00
_cell.angle_gamma   90.00
#
_symmetry.space_group_name_H-M   'P 1'
#
loop_
_entity.id
_entity.type
_entity.pdbx_description
1 polymer ?
#
loop_
_entity_poly.entity_id
_entity_poly.type
_entity_poly.pdbx_seq_one_letter_code
_entity_poly.pdbx_strand_id
1 'polypeptide(L)'
;MARTKQTARKSTGGKAPRKQLATKAARKSAPATGGVKKPHRYRPGTVALREIRRYQKSTELLIRKLPFQRLVREIAQDFKTDLRFQSSALFWFGGEGFKV
;
A
#
# COMPACT_ATOMS: atom_id res chain seq x y z
N MET A 1 11.35 54.99 -5.90
CA MET A 1 12.08 53.84 -6.48
C MET A 1 13.14 53.38 -5.49
N ALA A 2 12.94 52.23 -4.83
CA ALA A 2 13.90 51.68 -3.88
C ALA A 2 14.66 50.51 -4.53
N ARG A 3 15.97 50.69 -4.74
CA ARG A 3 16.87 49.68 -5.30
C ARG A 3 17.24 48.67 -4.22
N THR A 4 16.53 47.55 -4.16
CA THR A 4 16.93 46.41 -3.30
C THR A 4 17.88 45.51 -4.06
N LYS A 5 19.11 45.38 -3.53
CA LYS A 5 20.20 44.56 -4.05
C LYS A 5 19.76 43.11 -4.29
N GLN A 6 19.95 42.62 -5.50
CA GLN A 6 19.86 41.19 -5.82
C GLN A 6 21.01 40.47 -5.12
N THR A 7 20.72 39.69 -4.07
CA THR A 7 21.71 38.80 -3.47
C THR A 7 21.85 37.57 -4.36
N ALA A 8 23.09 37.24 -4.75
CA ALA A 8 23.40 36.07 -5.55
C ALA A 8 22.82 34.79 -4.92
N ARG A 9 21.92 34.11 -5.64
CA ARG A 9 21.53 32.73 -5.33
C ARG A 9 22.73 31.83 -5.61
N LYS A 10 23.16 31.05 -4.60
CA LYS A 10 24.14 29.98 -4.80
C LYS A 10 23.59 28.98 -5.81
N SER A 11 24.25 28.84 -6.95
CA SER A 11 24.04 27.71 -7.87
C SER A 11 24.68 26.47 -7.25
N THR A 12 23.88 25.46 -6.98
CA THR A 12 24.40 24.12 -6.68
C THR A 12 24.82 23.45 -7.99
N GLY A 13 26.11 23.14 -8.13
CA GLY A 13 26.59 22.30 -9.22
C GLY A 13 28.03 21.83 -8.99
N GLY A 14 28.22 20.53 -8.75
CA GLY A 14 29.52 19.86 -8.86
C GLY A 14 30.16 19.46 -7.54
N LYS A 15 29.81 18.28 -7.02
CA LYS A 15 30.58 17.60 -5.95
C LYS A 15 31.89 17.10 -6.58
N ALA A 16 33.04 17.47 -6.02
CA ALA A 16 34.35 17.03 -6.51
C ALA A 16 34.46 15.47 -6.58
N PRO A 17 35.21 14.89 -7.53
CA PRO A 17 35.31 13.45 -7.68
C PRO A 17 36.04 12.87 -6.47
N ARG A 18 35.28 12.19 -5.59
CA ARG A 18 35.80 11.61 -4.36
C ARG A 18 36.24 10.18 -4.63
N LYS A 19 37.51 9.89 -4.34
CA LYS A 19 38.16 8.57 -4.36
C LYS A 19 37.24 7.51 -3.72
N GLN A 20 36.97 6.41 -4.43
CA GLN A 20 36.09 5.33 -3.95
C GLN A 20 36.72 4.65 -2.72
N LEU A 21 36.13 4.92 -1.56
CA LEU A 21 36.21 4.08 -0.38
C LEU A 21 34.78 3.69 -0.06
N ALA A 22 34.54 2.39 0.03
CA ALA A 22 33.22 1.78 0.16
C ALA A 22 32.36 2.50 1.21
N THR A 23 31.29 3.16 0.75
CA THR A 23 30.36 3.87 1.61
C THR A 23 29.22 2.94 1.98
N LYS A 24 29.29 2.41 3.21
CA LYS A 24 28.13 1.84 3.91
C LYS A 24 26.98 2.85 3.82
N ALA A 25 25.88 2.46 3.20
CA ALA A 25 24.71 3.32 3.03
C ALA A 25 24.09 3.66 4.39
N ALA A 26 24.56 4.75 5.01
CA ALA A 26 23.89 5.38 6.13
C ALA A 26 22.56 5.94 5.60
N ARG A 27 21.49 5.17 5.78
CA ARG A 27 20.12 5.68 5.63
C ARG A 27 20.04 6.94 6.50
N LYS A 28 19.53 8.04 5.95
CA LYS A 28 19.29 9.31 6.66
C LYS A 28 18.48 9.04 7.93
N SER A 29 19.15 8.78 9.05
CA SER A 29 18.59 9.03 10.37
C SER A 29 18.65 10.55 10.62
N ALA A 30 17.70 11.03 11.39
CA ALA A 30 17.27 12.42 11.54
C ALA A 30 18.41 13.46 11.69
N PRO A 31 18.16 14.75 11.34
CA PRO A 31 19.09 15.82 11.67
C PRO A 31 19.36 15.85 13.19
N ALA A 32 20.64 15.95 13.57
CA ALA A 32 21.12 15.90 14.95
C ALA A 32 20.77 17.14 15.81
N THR A 33 20.07 18.12 15.23
CA THR A 33 19.59 19.31 15.94
C THR A 33 18.32 19.82 15.25
N GLY A 34 17.18 19.72 15.94
CA GLY A 34 15.86 20.11 15.44
C GLY A 34 14.90 18.92 15.39
N GLY A 35 13.86 18.96 16.22
CA GLY A 35 12.95 17.84 16.48
C GLY A 35 12.45 17.12 15.23
N VAL A 36 12.32 15.80 15.36
CA VAL A 36 11.80 14.92 14.30
C VAL A 36 10.48 15.47 13.77
N LYS A 37 10.40 15.76 12.46
CA LYS A 37 9.16 16.17 11.80
C LYS A 37 8.09 15.12 12.11
N LYS A 38 6.96 15.55 12.70
CA LYS A 38 5.84 14.66 13.02
C LYS A 38 5.48 13.83 11.78
N PRO A 39 5.29 12.50 11.91
CA PRO A 39 4.81 11.68 10.81
C PRO A 39 3.52 12.25 10.24
N HIS A 40 3.42 12.29 8.91
CA HIS A 40 2.21 12.76 8.25
C HIS A 40 1.06 11.79 8.54
N ARG A 41 -0.02 12.29 9.14
CA ARG A 41 -1.25 11.54 9.37
C ARG A 41 -2.37 12.13 8.52
N TYR A 42 -3.04 11.28 7.74
CA TYR A 42 -4.21 11.68 6.97
C TYR A 42 -5.37 12.06 7.90
N ARG A 43 -6.23 12.96 7.43
CA ARG A 43 -7.50 13.26 8.09
C ARG A 43 -8.40 12.02 8.12
N PRO A 44 -9.23 11.85 9.16
CA PRO A 44 -10.25 10.81 9.15
C PRO A 44 -11.10 10.92 7.88
N GLY A 45 -11.46 9.79 7.29
CA GLY A 45 -12.20 9.71 6.02
C GLY A 45 -11.34 9.75 4.75
N THR A 46 -10.14 10.35 4.76
CA THR A 46 -9.29 10.42 3.54
C THR A 46 -8.87 9.04 3.05
N VAL A 47 -8.50 8.14 3.97
CA VAL A 47 -8.09 6.77 3.63
C VAL A 47 -9.29 5.94 3.19
N ALA A 48 -10.42 6.07 3.90
CA ALA A 48 -11.66 5.35 3.57
C ALA A 48 -12.18 5.68 2.17
N LEU A 49 -12.25 6.97 1.79
CA LEU A 49 -12.68 7.37 0.44
C LEU A 49 -11.75 6.83 -0.65
N ARG A 50 -10.44 6.75 -0.37
CA ARG A 50 -9.47 6.17 -1.30
C ARG A 50 -9.67 4.65 -1.45
N GLU A 51 -9.96 3.95 -0.36
CA GLU A 51 -10.26 2.51 -0.38
C GLU A 51 -11.58 2.21 -1.10
N ILE A 52 -12.64 2.98 -0.86
CA ILE A 52 -13.93 2.86 -1.58
C ILE A 52 -13.71 2.99 -3.09
N ARG A 53 -13.00 4.04 -3.52
CA ARG A 53 -12.69 4.25 -4.94
C ARG A 53 -11.84 3.13 -5.53
N ARG A 54 -10.90 2.57 -4.76
CA ARG A 54 -10.08 1.43 -5.19
C ARG A 54 -10.93 0.19 -5.42
N TYR A 55 -11.72 -0.21 -4.42
CA TYR A 55 -12.51 -1.45 -4.46
C TYR A 55 -13.73 -1.39 -5.37
N GLN A 56 -14.23 -0.19 -5.69
CA GLN A 56 -15.24 -0.04 -6.75
C GLN A 56 -14.65 -0.10 -8.15
N LYS A 57 -13.35 0.20 -8.30
CA LYS A 57 -12.65 0.14 -9.59
C LYS A 57 -12.15 -1.27 -9.91
N SER A 58 -11.67 -2.01 -8.91
CA SER A 58 -11.25 -3.40 -9.06
C SER A 58 -12.39 -4.37 -8.72
N THR A 59 -12.29 -5.60 -9.19
CA THR A 59 -13.21 -6.69 -8.84
C THR A 59 -12.44 -7.85 -8.20
N GLU A 60 -11.50 -7.52 -7.32
CA GLU A 60 -10.74 -8.50 -6.56
C GLU A 60 -11.55 -8.99 -5.35
N LEU A 61 -11.36 -10.23 -4.95
CA LEU A 61 -12.02 -10.74 -3.76
C LEU A 61 -11.51 -10.02 -2.51
N LEU A 62 -12.45 -9.48 -1.73
CA LEU A 62 -12.15 -8.83 -0.45
C LEU A 62 -11.86 -9.85 0.66
N ILE A 63 -12.39 -11.06 0.53
CA ILE A 63 -12.18 -12.16 1.47
C ILE A 63 -11.13 -13.13 0.91
N ARG A 64 -10.19 -13.57 1.75
CA ARG A 64 -9.14 -14.52 1.35
C ARG A 64 -9.76 -15.87 0.97
N LYS A 65 -9.27 -16.47 -0.12
CA LYS A 65 -9.82 -17.72 -0.70
C LYS A 65 -9.76 -18.91 0.26
N LEU A 66 -8.63 -19.17 0.91
CA LEU A 66 -8.43 -20.34 1.77
C LEU A 66 -9.34 -20.38 3.01
N PRO A 67 -9.43 -19.34 3.86
CA PRO A 67 -10.33 -19.37 5.02
C PRO A 67 -11.81 -19.44 4.60
N PHE A 68 -12.20 -18.75 3.52
CA PHE A 68 -13.55 -18.84 2.98
C PHE A 68 -13.89 -20.26 2.49
N GLN A 69 -12.98 -20.90 1.78
CA GLN A 69 -13.14 -22.28 1.35
C GLN A 69 -13.28 -23.26 2.53
N ARG A 70 -12.54 -23.05 3.62
CA ARG A 70 -12.65 -23.89 4.83
C ARG A 70 -14.04 -23.73 5.46
N LEU A 71 -14.52 -22.50 5.58
CA LEU A 71 -15.87 -22.22 6.12
C LEU A 71 -16.97 -22.88 5.28
N VAL A 72 -16.89 -22.80 3.95
CA VAL A 72 -17.87 -23.43 3.06
C VAL A 72 -17.89 -24.95 3.25
N ARG A 73 -16.73 -25.58 3.46
CA ARG A 73 -16.62 -27.03 3.68
C ARG A 73 -17.11 -27.44 5.06
N GLU A 74 -16.85 -26.63 6.08
CA GLU A 74 -17.35 -26.83 7.45
C GLU A 74 -18.87 -26.87 7.46
N ILE A 75 -19.52 -25.83 6.91
CA ILE A 75 -20.99 -25.76 6.83
C ILE A 75 -21.56 -26.94 6.02
N ALA A 76 -20.93 -27.30 4.91
CA ALA A 76 -21.44 -28.39 4.07
C ALA A 76 -21.32 -29.77 4.72
N GLN A 77 -20.30 -29.98 5.54
CA GLN A 77 -20.09 -31.23 6.25
C GLN A 77 -21.24 -31.52 7.24
N ASP A 78 -21.86 -30.48 7.80
CA ASP A 78 -23.00 -30.61 8.72
C ASP A 78 -24.26 -31.17 8.03
N PHE A 79 -24.39 -31.00 6.71
CA PHE A 79 -25.52 -31.54 5.95
C PHE A 79 -25.26 -32.93 5.38
N LYS A 80 -24.05 -33.17 4.85
CA LYS A 80 -23.67 -34.46 4.28
C LYS A 80 -22.16 -34.65 4.34
N THR A 81 -21.75 -35.79 4.87
CA THR A 81 -20.35 -36.18 4.94
C THR A 81 -19.82 -36.55 3.54
N ASP A 82 -18.53 -36.28 3.30
CA ASP A 82 -17.78 -36.63 2.07
C ASP A 82 -18.20 -35.91 0.77
N LEU A 83 -18.67 -34.66 0.88
CA LEU A 83 -18.96 -33.82 -0.28
C LEU A 83 -17.67 -33.36 -1.00
N ARG A 84 -17.63 -33.58 -2.32
CA ARG A 84 -16.59 -33.04 -3.21
C ARG A 84 -17.09 -31.79 -3.91
N PHE A 85 -16.26 -30.75 -3.89
CA PHE A 85 -16.58 -29.47 -4.51
C PHE A 85 -15.78 -29.26 -5.79
N GLN A 86 -16.46 -28.83 -6.85
CA GLN A 86 -15.80 -28.27 -8.03
C GLN A 86 -15.15 -26.92 -7.65
N SER A 87 -14.01 -26.62 -8.26
CA SER A 87 -13.29 -25.36 -8.02
C SER A 87 -14.13 -24.12 -8.39
N SER A 88 -14.90 -24.18 -9.48
CA SER A 88 -15.81 -23.11 -9.91
C SER A 88 -16.95 -22.88 -8.91
N ALA A 89 -17.46 -23.93 -8.26
CA ALA A 89 -18.52 -23.79 -7.27
C ALA A 89 -18.05 -22.97 -6.05
N LEU A 90 -16.85 -23.27 -5.54
CA LEU A 90 -16.24 -22.51 -4.43
C LEU A 90 -15.93 -21.06 -4.83
N PHE A 91 -15.57 -20.84 -6.09
CA PHE A 91 -15.30 -19.52 -6.65
C PHE A 91 -16.57 -18.69 -6.84
N TRP A 92 -17.68 -19.34 -7.21
CA TRP A 92 -18.99 -18.72 -7.35
C TRP A 92 -19.53 -18.20 -6.01
N PHE A 93 -19.40 -18.97 -4.94
CA PHE A 93 -19.71 -18.50 -3.58
C PHE A 93 -18.90 -17.27 -3.17
N GLY A 94 -17.70 -17.09 -3.75
CA GLY A 94 -16.87 -15.90 -3.55
C GLY A 94 -17.36 -14.65 -4.30
N GLY A 95 -18.42 -14.73 -5.11
CA GLY A 95 -18.95 -13.60 -5.88
C GLY A 95 -18.24 -13.35 -7.22
N GLU A 96 -17.33 -14.22 -7.65
CA GLU A 96 -16.62 -14.06 -8.93
C GLU A 96 -17.45 -14.55 -10.15
N GLY A 97 -18.65 -15.09 -9.94
CA GLY A 97 -19.53 -15.63 -11.00
C GLY A 97 -20.32 -14.59 -11.81
N PHE A 98 -20.24 -13.30 -11.48
CA PHE A 98 -20.96 -12.21 -12.15
C PHE A 98 -20.12 -11.43 -13.18
N LYS A 99 -18.89 -11.88 -13.49
CA LYS A 99 -18.09 -11.28 -14.57
C LYS A 99 -18.66 -11.72 -15.91
N VAL A 100 -19.30 -10.76 -16.60
CA VAL A 100 -19.71 -10.83 -18.03
C VAL A 100 -18.48 -10.76 -18.91
#